data_AF-A0A7S0C4S0-F1
#
_entry.id   AF-A0A7S0C4S0-F1
#
_cell.length_a   1.000
_cell.length_b   1.000
_cell.length_c   1.000
_cell.angle_alpha   90.00
_cell.angle_beta   90.00
_cell.angle_gamma   90.00
#
_symmetry.space_group_name_H-M   'P 1'
#
loop_
_entity.id
_entity.type
_entity.pdbx_description
1 polymer ?
#
loop_
_entity_poly.entity_id
_entity_poly.type
_entity_poly.pdbx_seq_one_letter_code
_entity_poly.pdbx_strand_id
1 'polypeptide(L)'
;STSTLCHSTRNDNNDEVQARASSITITAPTSTRRTAMTNSAKCLAAFLVTQTSQTPTAQAAVMVDPDRYGDKELKMATVNVVKGKVHDLLADKPELLSPVLQLSMHDALTYDASTGEGGPDGGIVSLLLGGSPPRALEALIPAAKELDGLRKVLKRTTEITMADVVALAGAEAIETAGGPRLVVQLGKGENKKGGGAAGGSSYPDLGGKGSRETV
;
A
#
# COMPACT_ATOMS: atom_id res chain seq x y z
N SER A 1 -0.43 -44.25 -51.22
CA SER A 1 0.43 -43.38 -52.03
C SER A 1 0.22 -41.93 -51.65
N THR A 2 1.33 -41.23 -51.40
CA THR A 2 1.55 -39.78 -51.51
C THR A 2 0.68 -38.84 -50.66
N SER A 3 1.22 -38.38 -49.53
CA SER A 3 0.96 -37.02 -49.02
C SER A 3 2.26 -36.21 -48.98
N THR A 4 2.09 -34.95 -49.31
CA THR A 4 3.03 -33.90 -49.74
C THR A 4 4.11 -33.52 -48.73
N LEU A 5 5.33 -33.33 -49.27
CA LEU A 5 6.49 -32.68 -48.63
C LEU A 5 6.21 -31.21 -48.31
N CYS A 6 6.61 -30.75 -47.12
CA CYS A 6 6.99 -29.36 -46.87
C CYS A 6 8.47 -29.33 -46.44
N HIS A 7 9.27 -28.59 -47.19
CA HIS A 7 10.66 -28.24 -46.87
C HIS A 7 10.71 -27.27 -45.67
N SER A 8 11.65 -27.49 -44.76
CA SER A 8 12.27 -26.40 -43.99
C SER A 8 13.75 -26.71 -43.81
N THR A 9 14.56 -25.81 -44.36
CA THR A 9 16.02 -25.85 -44.40
C THR A 9 16.61 -25.54 -43.03
N ARG A 10 17.39 -26.50 -42.55
CA ARG A 10 18.38 -26.41 -41.48
C ARG A 10 19.37 -25.28 -41.79
N ASN A 11 19.65 -24.41 -40.82
CA ASN A 11 20.85 -23.58 -40.88
C ASN A 11 21.48 -23.48 -39.48
N ASP A 12 22.64 -24.10 -39.38
CA ASP A 12 23.58 -24.05 -38.28
C ASP A 12 24.22 -22.66 -38.24
N ASN A 13 24.13 -21.95 -37.10
CA ASN A 13 24.94 -20.77 -36.79
C ASN A 13 24.75 -20.40 -35.30
N ASN A 14 25.26 -21.24 -34.41
CA ASN A 14 25.38 -20.92 -32.99
C ASN A 14 26.79 -21.28 -32.52
N ASP A 15 27.77 -20.54 -33.04
CA ASP A 15 29.11 -20.44 -32.48
C ASP A 15 29.53 -18.97 -32.55
N GLU A 16 30.17 -18.49 -31.48
CA GLU A 16 30.65 -17.11 -31.27
C GLU A 16 29.73 -16.11 -30.56
N VAL A 17 29.29 -16.41 -29.33
CA VAL A 17 29.34 -15.43 -28.23
C VAL A 17 29.80 -16.13 -26.94
N GLN A 18 31.01 -16.68 -26.98
CA GLN A 18 31.67 -17.27 -25.82
C GLN A 18 32.87 -16.41 -25.43
N ALA A 19 32.59 -15.25 -24.83
CA ALA A 19 33.56 -14.53 -24.02
C ALA A 19 32.83 -13.62 -23.03
N ARG A 20 33.05 -13.86 -21.73
CA ARG A 20 32.64 -13.07 -20.55
C ARG A 20 31.31 -13.46 -19.88
N ALA A 21 31.17 -14.75 -19.55
CA ALA A 21 30.35 -15.18 -18.41
C ALA A 21 31.28 -15.61 -17.28
N SER A 22 31.40 -14.78 -16.25
CA SER A 22 32.14 -15.07 -15.03
C SER A 22 31.49 -16.25 -14.30
N SER A 23 32.31 -17.25 -14.02
CA SER A 23 31.99 -18.51 -13.35
C SER A 23 31.41 -18.32 -11.95
N ILE A 24 30.15 -18.73 -11.75
CA ILE A 24 29.61 -19.07 -10.42
C ILE A 24 29.42 -20.58 -10.40
N THR A 25 30.34 -21.26 -9.73
CA THR A 25 30.28 -22.71 -9.48
C THR A 25 29.20 -22.99 -8.43
N ILE A 26 28.01 -23.42 -8.86
CA ILE A 26 27.00 -23.96 -7.95
C ILE A 26 27.36 -25.42 -7.69
N THR A 27 28.12 -25.65 -6.62
CA THR A 27 28.35 -26.99 -6.09
C THR A 27 27.13 -27.37 -5.26
N ALA A 28 26.41 -28.42 -5.65
CA ALA A 28 25.29 -28.94 -4.88
C ALA A 28 25.77 -29.54 -3.54
N PRO A 29 25.31 -29.05 -2.37
CA PRO A 29 25.51 -29.79 -1.13
C PRO A 29 24.34 -30.74 -0.94
N THR A 30 24.60 -32.05 -1.07
CA THR A 30 23.72 -33.10 -0.57
C THR A 30 23.64 -32.99 0.96
N SER A 31 22.72 -32.14 1.45
CA SER A 31 22.54 -31.91 2.88
C SER A 31 21.20 -32.49 3.34
N THR A 32 21.31 -33.65 3.96
CA THR A 32 20.28 -34.46 4.61
C THR A 32 19.45 -33.63 5.60
N ARG A 33 18.11 -33.75 5.53
CA ARG A 33 17.13 -33.08 6.43
C ARG A 33 17.42 -33.19 7.94
N ARG A 34 18.26 -34.12 8.38
CA ARG A 34 18.65 -34.31 9.78
C ARG A 34 19.68 -33.27 10.28
N THR A 35 20.45 -32.62 9.42
CA THR A 35 21.46 -31.64 9.85
C THR A 35 20.86 -30.26 10.16
N ALA A 36 19.68 -29.95 9.61
CA ALA A 36 18.95 -28.71 9.88
C ALA A 36 18.34 -28.67 11.30
N MET A 37 18.09 -29.83 11.91
CA MET A 37 17.47 -29.93 13.25
C MET A 37 18.47 -29.91 14.42
N THR A 38 19.78 -29.96 14.15
CA THR A 38 20.82 -29.84 15.19
C THR A 38 21.39 -28.43 15.34
N ASN A 39 21.19 -27.55 14.36
CA ASN A 39 21.64 -26.15 14.44
C ASN A 39 20.60 -25.21 15.11
N SER A 40 19.38 -25.68 15.32
CA SER A 40 18.30 -24.94 15.99
C SER A 40 18.44 -24.86 17.52
N ALA A 41 19.30 -25.67 18.14
CA ALA A 41 19.49 -25.65 19.59
C ALA A 41 20.46 -24.57 20.09
N LYS A 42 21.26 -23.94 19.21
CA LYS A 42 22.21 -22.87 19.59
C LYS A 42 21.67 -21.45 19.36
N CYS A 43 20.58 -21.28 18.62
CA CYS A 43 19.94 -19.98 18.44
C CYS A 43 18.90 -19.65 19.53
N LEU A 44 18.46 -20.63 20.33
CA LEU A 44 17.48 -20.39 21.39
C LEU A 44 18.06 -19.65 22.62
N ALA A 45 19.38 -19.67 22.81
CA ALA A 45 20.04 -19.00 23.94
C ALA A 45 20.30 -17.50 23.67
N ALA A 46 20.16 -17.02 22.44
CA ALA A 46 20.37 -15.62 22.07
C ALA A 46 19.08 -14.80 22.01
N PHE A 47 17.91 -15.41 22.24
CA PHE A 47 16.61 -14.71 22.20
C PHE A 47 16.12 -14.23 23.58
N LEU A 48 16.80 -14.62 24.67
CA LEU A 48 16.37 -14.28 26.03
C LEU A 48 17.03 -13.02 26.65
N VAL A 49 17.90 -12.32 25.92
CA VAL A 49 18.62 -11.13 26.44
C VAL A 49 18.49 -9.90 25.53
N THR A 50 17.45 -9.82 24.69
CA THR A 50 17.06 -8.56 24.04
C THR A 50 15.89 -7.96 24.79
N GLN A 51 16.27 -7.22 25.84
CA GLN A 51 15.68 -5.97 26.30
C GLN A 51 14.21 -5.71 25.95
N THR A 52 13.45 -5.44 27.00
CA THR A 52 12.21 -4.68 27.02
C THR A 52 12.44 -3.22 26.56
N SER A 53 13.03 -3.01 25.39
CA SER A 53 12.93 -1.76 24.68
C SER A 53 11.47 -1.62 24.29
N GLN A 54 10.71 -0.93 25.15
CA GLN A 54 9.49 -0.27 24.74
C GLN A 54 9.84 0.50 23.49
N THR A 55 9.45 -0.02 22.33
CA THR A 55 9.45 0.75 21.10
C THR A 55 8.71 2.04 21.44
N PRO A 56 9.30 3.24 21.26
CA PRO A 56 8.56 4.47 21.45
C PRO A 56 7.27 4.31 20.67
N THR A 57 6.13 4.45 21.36
CA THR A 57 4.81 4.41 20.74
C THR A 57 4.87 5.27 19.50
N ALA A 58 4.58 4.71 18.32
CA ALA A 58 4.61 5.47 17.08
C ALA A 58 3.75 6.72 17.26
N GLN A 59 4.39 7.89 17.39
CA GLN A 59 3.76 9.17 17.72
C GLN A 59 3.09 9.76 16.47
N ALA A 60 2.38 8.96 15.67
CA ALA A 60 1.63 9.49 14.55
C ALA A 60 0.48 10.36 15.10
N ALA A 61 0.61 11.68 14.95
CA ALA A 61 -0.42 12.64 15.34
C ALA A 61 -1.60 12.58 14.35
N VAL A 62 -2.38 11.50 14.40
CA VAL A 62 -3.60 11.39 13.61
C VAL A 62 -4.71 12.13 14.35
N MET A 63 -5.18 13.23 13.76
CA MET A 63 -6.36 13.95 14.25
C MET A 63 -7.61 13.12 13.95
N VAL A 64 -7.96 12.25 14.90
CA VAL A 64 -9.20 11.48 14.90
C VAL A 64 -10.22 12.23 15.75
N ASP A 65 -11.33 12.62 15.13
CA ASP A 65 -12.50 13.14 15.83
C ASP A 65 -13.46 11.96 16.11
N PRO A 66 -13.52 11.47 17.36
CA PRO A 66 -14.37 10.35 17.71
C PRO A 66 -15.85 10.69 17.57
N ASP A 67 -16.24 11.95 17.70
CA ASP A 67 -17.65 12.36 17.77
C ASP A 67 -18.23 12.72 16.40
N ARG A 68 -17.38 12.78 15.37
CA ARG A 68 -17.76 13.16 13.99
C ARG A 68 -18.96 12.39 13.42
N TYR A 69 -19.02 11.08 13.67
CA TYR A 69 -20.08 10.23 13.14
C TYR A 69 -21.22 9.99 14.16
N GLY A 70 -21.23 10.75 15.26
CA GLY A 70 -22.23 10.66 16.32
C GLY A 70 -22.17 9.34 17.08
N ASP A 71 -23.35 8.77 17.32
CA ASP A 71 -23.53 7.58 18.14
C ASP A 71 -22.90 6.32 17.52
N LYS A 72 -22.64 5.32 18.37
CA LYS A 72 -22.04 4.04 17.98
C LYS A 72 -22.79 3.35 16.83
N GLU A 73 -24.11 3.49 16.78
CA GLU A 73 -24.94 2.86 15.75
C GLU A 73 -24.70 3.48 14.37
N LEU A 74 -24.63 4.81 14.27
CA LEU A 74 -24.34 5.50 13.02
C LEU A 74 -22.93 5.21 12.52
N LYS A 75 -21.95 5.11 13.43
CA LYS A 75 -20.58 4.68 13.10
C LYS A 75 -20.59 3.29 12.47
N MET A 76 -21.20 2.32 13.12
CA MET A 76 -21.25 0.94 12.62
C MET A 76 -22.02 0.83 11.29
N ALA A 77 -23.12 1.55 11.16
CA ALA A 77 -23.87 1.62 9.90
C ALA A 77 -23.00 2.19 8.77
N THR A 78 -22.27 3.28 9.03
CA THR A 78 -21.37 3.90 8.05
C THR A 78 -20.24 2.94 7.64
N VAL A 79 -19.57 2.30 8.61
CA VAL A 79 -18.54 1.30 8.32
C VAL A 79 -19.08 0.19 7.42
N ASN A 80 -20.24 -0.39 7.77
CA ASN A 80 -20.80 -1.51 7.03
C ASN A 80 -21.23 -1.11 5.62
N VAL A 81 -21.83 0.07 5.44
CA VAL A 81 -22.22 0.58 4.13
C VAL A 81 -20.99 0.80 3.25
N VAL A 82 -19.93 1.39 3.80
CA VAL A 82 -18.71 1.71 3.04
C VAL A 82 -17.97 0.43 2.70
N LYS A 83 -17.76 -0.46 3.67
CA LYS A 83 -17.15 -1.79 3.43
C LYS A 83 -17.94 -2.58 2.39
N GLY A 84 -19.27 -2.63 2.50
CA GLY A 84 -20.11 -3.30 1.51
C GLY A 84 -19.91 -2.75 0.10
N LYS A 85 -19.94 -1.43 -0.09
CA LYS A 85 -19.73 -0.86 -1.43
C LYS A 85 -18.30 -1.04 -1.95
N VAL A 86 -17.29 -1.00 -1.08
CA VAL A 86 -15.91 -1.28 -1.49
C VAL A 86 -15.77 -2.76 -1.88
N HIS A 87 -16.35 -3.67 -1.09
CA HIS A 87 -16.37 -5.09 -1.38
C HIS A 87 -17.02 -5.36 -2.75
N ASP A 88 -18.19 -4.77 -3.03
CA ASP A 88 -18.87 -4.90 -4.32
C ASP A 88 -17.97 -4.41 -5.47
N LEU A 89 -17.30 -3.26 -5.28
CA LEU A 89 -16.36 -2.71 -6.26
C LEU A 89 -15.15 -3.62 -6.52
N LEU A 90 -14.61 -4.23 -5.46
CA LEU A 90 -13.47 -5.14 -5.55
C LEU A 90 -13.85 -6.52 -6.10
N ALA A 91 -15.07 -6.97 -5.84
CA ALA A 91 -15.63 -8.19 -6.42
C ALA A 91 -15.88 -8.03 -7.94
N ASP A 92 -16.37 -6.85 -8.35
CA ASP A 92 -16.57 -6.52 -9.77
C ASP A 92 -15.24 -6.37 -10.54
N LYS A 93 -14.20 -5.83 -9.87
CA LYS A 93 -12.88 -5.50 -10.46
C LYS A 93 -11.74 -6.04 -9.60
N PRO A 94 -11.44 -7.36 -9.66
CA PRO A 94 -10.41 -7.97 -8.82
C PRO A 94 -9.00 -7.43 -9.09
N GLU A 95 -8.74 -6.85 -10.27
CA GLU A 95 -7.46 -6.20 -10.59
C GLU A 95 -7.16 -4.97 -9.73
N LEU A 96 -8.18 -4.36 -9.10
CA LEU A 96 -8.01 -3.18 -8.24
C LEU A 96 -7.59 -3.54 -6.81
N LEU A 97 -7.65 -4.81 -6.43
CA LEU A 97 -7.38 -5.27 -5.07
C LEU A 97 -5.99 -4.87 -4.57
N SER A 98 -4.96 -5.19 -5.37
CA SER A 98 -3.57 -4.84 -5.04
C SER A 98 -3.33 -3.32 -5.09
N PRO A 99 -3.74 -2.58 -6.15
CA PRO A 99 -3.64 -1.12 -6.18
C PRO A 99 -4.35 -0.40 -5.02
N VAL A 100 -5.54 -0.84 -4.60
CA VAL A 100 -6.27 -0.22 -3.48
C VAL A 100 -5.52 -0.42 -2.16
N LEU A 101 -4.98 -1.61 -1.93
CA LEU A 101 -4.15 -1.87 -0.75
C LEU A 101 -2.86 -1.02 -0.77
N GLN A 102 -2.15 -1.01 -1.89
CA GLN A 102 -0.93 -0.20 -2.05
C GLN A 102 -1.22 1.30 -1.85
N LEU A 103 -2.34 1.80 -2.35
CA LEU A 103 -2.75 3.18 -2.17
C LEU A 103 -2.93 3.52 -0.69
N SER A 104 -3.63 2.67 0.07
CA SER A 104 -3.81 2.85 1.51
C SER A 104 -2.48 2.78 2.28
N MET A 105 -1.55 1.92 1.84
CA MET A 105 -0.22 1.85 2.45
C MET A 105 0.59 3.11 2.15
N HIS A 106 0.59 3.58 0.90
CA HIS A 106 1.31 4.80 0.53
C HIS A 106 0.78 6.02 1.26
N ASP A 107 -0.54 6.13 1.47
CA ASP A 107 -1.14 7.18 2.31
C ASP A 107 -0.56 7.14 3.74
N ALA A 108 -0.65 5.98 4.39
CA ALA A 108 -0.22 5.80 5.78
C ALA A 108 1.30 5.99 5.98
N LEU A 109 2.11 5.62 4.99
CA LEU A 109 3.58 5.70 5.05
C LEU A 109 4.13 7.10 4.81
N THR A 110 3.28 8.09 4.48
CA THR A 110 3.73 9.47 4.29
C THR A 110 4.00 10.24 5.60
N TYR A 111 3.81 9.60 6.76
CA TYR A 111 4.00 10.26 8.04
C TYR A 111 5.47 10.60 8.32
N ASP A 112 5.73 11.87 8.61
CA ASP A 112 7.03 12.36 9.03
C ASP A 112 7.01 12.75 10.52
N ALA A 113 7.80 12.03 11.33
CA ALA A 113 7.88 12.25 12.77
C ALA A 113 8.53 13.58 13.16
N SER A 114 9.32 14.19 12.28
CA SER A 114 10.00 15.46 12.56
C SER A 114 9.08 16.67 12.41
N THR A 115 8.19 16.63 11.42
CA THR A 115 7.20 17.68 11.14
C THR A 115 5.84 17.39 11.78
N GLY A 116 5.55 16.13 12.11
CA GLY A 116 4.24 15.69 12.57
C GLY A 116 3.18 15.71 11.47
N GLU A 117 3.60 15.83 10.20
CA GLU A 117 2.73 15.93 9.03
C GLU A 117 2.61 14.61 8.27
N GLY A 118 1.59 14.53 7.40
CA GLY A 118 1.28 13.35 6.61
C GLY A 118 0.57 12.24 7.38
N GLY A 119 0.68 11.02 6.89
CA GLY A 119 0.00 9.84 7.42
C GLY A 119 -1.34 9.57 6.74
N PRO A 120 -2.23 8.76 7.35
CA PRO A 120 -3.45 8.26 6.72
C PRO A 120 -4.57 9.33 6.68
N ASP A 121 -4.34 10.44 5.98
CA ASP A 121 -5.23 11.60 5.83
C ASP A 121 -6.07 11.57 4.53
N GLY A 122 -5.87 10.56 3.67
CA GLY A 122 -6.51 10.42 2.37
C GLY A 122 -6.03 11.44 1.33
N GLY A 123 -4.97 12.19 1.62
CA GLY A 123 -4.36 13.18 0.75
C GLY A 123 -3.77 12.55 -0.52
N ILE A 124 -3.36 11.28 -0.45
CA ILE A 124 -2.80 10.54 -1.59
C ILE A 124 -3.74 10.54 -2.79
N VAL A 125 -5.05 10.43 -2.59
CA VAL A 125 -6.05 10.41 -3.68
C VAL A 125 -6.06 11.75 -4.42
N SER A 126 -5.98 12.86 -3.67
CA SER A 126 -5.93 14.20 -4.26
C SER A 126 -4.61 14.45 -4.99
N LEU A 127 -3.52 13.86 -4.52
CA LEU A 127 -2.20 13.93 -5.17
C LEU A 127 -2.18 13.16 -6.48
N LEU A 128 -2.74 11.94 -6.52
CA LEU A 128 -2.77 11.13 -7.74
C LEU A 128 -3.72 11.67 -8.81
N LEU A 129 -4.83 12.26 -8.39
CA LEU A 129 -5.78 12.92 -9.30
C LEU A 129 -5.36 14.35 -9.67
N GLY A 130 -4.40 14.92 -8.93
CA GLY A 130 -3.72 16.16 -9.28
C GLY A 130 -2.85 15.94 -10.53
N GLY A 131 -2.86 16.90 -11.46
CA GLY A 131 -2.33 16.72 -12.83
C GLY A 131 -0.84 16.39 -13.00
N SER A 132 -0.09 16.13 -11.92
CA SER A 132 1.30 15.67 -11.94
C SER A 132 1.56 14.64 -10.84
N PRO A 133 1.03 13.40 -10.95
CA PRO A 133 1.35 12.34 -10.03
C PRO A 133 2.84 11.93 -10.17
N PRO A 134 3.50 11.51 -9.09
CA PRO A 134 4.82 10.90 -9.17
C PRO A 134 4.77 9.65 -10.07
N ARG A 135 5.77 9.47 -10.93
CA ARG A 135 5.84 8.34 -11.87
C ARG A 135 5.70 6.98 -11.20
N ALA A 136 6.18 6.84 -9.96
CA ALA A 136 6.07 5.61 -9.17
C ALA A 136 4.61 5.28 -8.76
N LEU A 137 3.73 6.28 -8.72
CA LEU A 137 2.34 6.15 -8.25
C LEU A 137 1.30 6.19 -9.40
N GLU A 138 1.73 6.37 -10.65
CA GLU A 138 0.83 6.43 -11.81
C GLU A 138 -0.04 5.18 -11.98
N ALA A 139 0.50 4.01 -11.61
CA ALA A 139 -0.22 2.74 -11.69
C ALA A 139 -1.44 2.67 -10.74
N LEU A 140 -1.49 3.52 -9.71
CA LEU A 140 -2.56 3.54 -8.71
C LEU A 140 -3.70 4.52 -9.07
N ILE A 141 -3.55 5.30 -10.16
CA ILE A 141 -4.57 6.26 -10.62
C ILE A 141 -5.95 5.60 -10.83
N PRO A 142 -6.07 4.40 -11.42
CA PRO A 142 -7.37 3.75 -11.58
C PRO A 142 -8.08 3.52 -10.23
N ALA A 143 -7.35 3.01 -9.24
CA ALA A 143 -7.90 2.81 -7.89
C ALA A 143 -8.31 4.13 -7.23
N ALA A 144 -7.49 5.17 -7.36
CA ALA A 144 -7.81 6.51 -6.83
C ALA A 144 -9.09 7.09 -7.46
N LYS A 145 -9.31 6.90 -8.77
CA LYS A 145 -10.52 7.34 -9.48
C LYS A 145 -11.78 6.63 -8.99
N GLU A 146 -11.69 5.31 -8.81
CA GLU A 146 -12.80 4.49 -8.34
C GLU A 146 -13.19 4.84 -6.90
N LEU A 147 -12.20 5.01 -6.00
CA LEU A 147 -12.46 5.44 -4.62
C LEU A 147 -13.02 6.87 -4.54
N ASP A 148 -12.56 7.80 -5.40
CA ASP A 148 -13.15 9.15 -5.47
C ASP A 148 -14.60 9.12 -5.98
N GLY A 149 -14.89 8.28 -6.97
CA GLY A 149 -16.25 8.01 -7.43
C GLY A 149 -17.13 7.46 -6.33
N LEU A 150 -16.65 6.43 -5.61
CA LEU A 150 -17.33 5.81 -4.48
C LEU A 150 -17.63 6.83 -3.39
N ARG A 151 -16.65 7.66 -3.02
CA ARG A 151 -16.81 8.73 -2.02
C ARG A 151 -17.90 9.71 -2.45
N LYS A 152 -17.94 10.13 -3.72
CA LYS A 152 -18.99 11.04 -4.22
C LYS A 152 -20.39 10.44 -4.09
N VAL A 153 -20.54 9.14 -4.30
CA VAL A 153 -21.81 8.43 -4.08
C VAL A 153 -22.14 8.37 -2.59
N LEU A 154 -21.17 8.04 -1.74
CA LEU A 154 -21.34 7.91 -0.29
C LEU A 154 -21.64 9.24 0.41
N LYS A 155 -21.08 10.35 -0.08
CA LYS A 155 -21.33 11.71 0.44
C LYS A 155 -22.79 12.14 0.41
N ARG A 156 -23.62 11.51 -0.45
CA ARG A 156 -25.06 11.79 -0.51
C ARG A 156 -25.84 11.17 0.65
N THR A 157 -25.26 10.18 1.32
CA THR A 157 -25.92 9.35 2.35
C THR A 157 -25.20 9.39 3.70
N THR A 158 -23.90 9.69 3.71
CA THR A 158 -23.04 9.64 4.91
C THR A 158 -22.01 10.77 4.86
N GLU A 159 -21.65 11.33 6.01
CA GLU A 159 -20.61 12.36 6.14
C GLU A 159 -19.21 11.75 6.19
N ILE A 160 -18.83 10.95 5.18
CA ILE A 160 -17.55 10.24 5.18
C ILE A 160 -16.38 11.05 4.58
N THR A 161 -15.22 11.01 5.24
CA THR A 161 -13.98 11.61 4.72
C THR A 161 -13.27 10.72 3.72
N MET A 162 -12.40 11.34 2.90
CA MET A 162 -11.54 10.55 2.02
C MET A 162 -10.59 9.65 2.82
N ALA A 163 -10.04 10.17 3.92
CA ALA A 163 -9.18 9.43 4.85
C ALA A 163 -9.85 8.13 5.34
N ASP A 164 -11.11 8.21 5.76
CA ASP A 164 -11.85 7.06 6.23
C ASP A 164 -12.17 6.08 5.09
N VAL A 165 -12.52 6.56 3.90
CA VAL A 165 -12.74 5.71 2.71
C VAL A 165 -11.46 4.94 2.35
N VAL A 166 -10.30 5.61 2.26
CA VAL A 166 -9.02 4.98 1.90
C VAL A 166 -8.61 3.94 2.93
N ALA A 167 -8.72 4.26 4.23
CA ALA A 167 -8.37 3.34 5.30
C ALA A 167 -9.30 2.11 5.35
N LEU A 168 -10.62 2.31 5.17
CA LEU A 168 -11.57 1.20 5.07
C LEU A 168 -11.34 0.37 3.81
N ALA A 169 -10.97 1.00 2.70
CA ALA A 169 -10.72 0.30 1.45
C ALA A 169 -9.46 -0.58 1.51
N GLY A 170 -8.39 -0.11 2.15
CA GLY A 170 -7.21 -0.94 2.42
C GLY A 170 -7.54 -2.15 3.30
N ALA A 171 -8.36 -1.97 4.32
CA ALA A 171 -8.84 -3.07 5.17
C ALA A 171 -9.72 -4.07 4.40
N GLU A 172 -10.66 -3.56 3.60
CA GLU A 172 -11.57 -4.38 2.80
C GLU A 172 -10.82 -5.14 1.70
N ALA A 173 -9.77 -4.56 1.13
CA ALA A 173 -8.90 -5.23 0.16
C ALA A 173 -8.21 -6.46 0.78
N ILE A 174 -7.79 -6.39 2.04
CA ILE A 174 -7.22 -7.53 2.76
C ILE A 174 -8.30 -8.59 3.04
N GLU A 175 -9.48 -8.18 3.49
CA GLU A 175 -10.60 -9.08 3.77
C GLU A 175 -11.07 -9.82 2.51
N THR A 176 -11.21 -9.09 1.39
CA THR A 176 -11.62 -9.63 0.09
C THR A 176 -10.56 -10.57 -0.49
N ALA A 177 -9.28 -10.32 -0.22
CA ALA A 177 -8.19 -11.24 -0.57
C ALA A 177 -8.17 -12.55 0.25
N GLY A 178 -9.08 -12.72 1.21
CA GLY A 178 -9.12 -13.86 2.13
C GLY A 178 -8.32 -13.66 3.41
N GLY A 179 -7.93 -12.42 3.71
CA GLY A 179 -7.24 -12.03 4.94
C GLY A 179 -8.18 -11.91 6.15
N PRO A 180 -7.63 -11.62 7.35
CA PRO A 180 -8.41 -11.46 8.56
C PRO A 180 -9.27 -10.19 8.51
N ARG A 181 -10.36 -10.20 9.28
CA ARG A 181 -11.21 -9.00 9.46
C ARG A 181 -10.46 -7.91 10.21
N LEU A 182 -10.34 -6.73 9.60
CA LEU A 182 -9.63 -5.59 10.16
C LEU A 182 -10.61 -4.51 10.64
N VAL A 183 -10.41 -4.10 11.89
CA VAL A 183 -11.17 -3.01 12.52
C VAL A 183 -10.41 -1.71 12.26
N VAL A 184 -11.07 -0.77 11.59
CA VAL A 184 -10.51 0.56 11.28
C VAL A 184 -11.22 1.60 12.13
N GLN A 185 -10.45 2.46 12.78
CA GLN A 185 -11.01 3.62 13.49
C GLN A 185 -11.45 4.69 12.49
N LEU A 186 -12.71 5.12 12.63
CA LEU A 186 -13.28 6.25 11.90
C LEU A 186 -13.00 7.57 12.61
N GLY A 187 -13.18 8.66 11.87
CA GLY A 187 -13.08 10.01 12.40
C GLY A 187 -11.85 10.75 11.88
N LYS A 188 -11.15 10.22 10.89
CA LYS A 188 -9.94 10.86 10.38
C LYS A 188 -10.30 12.18 9.68
N GLY A 189 -9.63 13.24 10.09
CA GLY A 189 -9.72 14.56 9.46
C GLY A 189 -9.25 14.52 8.01
N GLU A 190 -9.88 15.34 7.15
CA GLU A 190 -9.34 15.61 5.82
C GLU A 190 -8.53 16.91 5.90
N ASN A 191 -7.30 16.90 5.40
CA ASN A 191 -6.50 18.13 5.29
C ASN A 191 -7.16 19.06 4.25
N LYS A 192 -7.87 20.08 4.73
CA LYS A 192 -8.55 21.05 3.88
C LYS A 192 -7.50 22.00 3.31
N LYS A 193 -7.27 21.97 1.98
CA LYS A 193 -6.59 23.06 1.27
C LYS A 193 -7.41 24.34 1.45
N GLY A 194 -7.12 25.11 2.48
CA GLY A 194 -7.74 26.38 2.79
C GLY A 194 -8.51 26.38 4.12
N GLY A 195 -7.84 26.85 5.17
CA GLY A 195 -8.48 27.41 6.35
C GLY A 195 -8.09 26.75 7.68
N GLY A 196 -6.98 27.23 8.27
CA GLY A 196 -6.76 27.15 9.72
C GLY A 196 -5.61 26.25 10.18
N ALA A 197 -4.39 26.81 10.09
CA ALA A 197 -3.17 26.45 10.84
C ALA A 197 -2.48 25.08 10.57
N ALA A 198 -1.21 25.23 10.15
CA ALA A 198 -0.11 24.28 10.03
C ALA A 198 -0.08 23.37 8.78
N GLY A 199 0.97 23.56 7.98
CA GLY A 199 1.49 22.58 7.02
C GLY A 199 0.97 22.68 5.60
N GLY A 200 1.70 23.36 4.73
CA GLY A 200 1.47 23.28 3.29
C GLY A 200 1.71 21.85 2.82
N SER A 201 0.71 21.24 2.16
CA SER A 201 0.80 19.90 1.57
C SER A 201 1.92 19.83 0.52
N SER A 202 3.13 19.54 0.98
CA SER A 202 4.31 19.32 0.16
C SER A 202 5.07 18.17 0.79
N TYR A 203 4.79 16.95 0.34
CA TYR A 203 5.58 15.77 0.72
C TYR A 203 7.05 16.04 0.35
N PRO A 204 7.96 16.14 1.32
CA PRO A 204 9.32 16.59 1.06
C PRO A 204 10.15 15.56 0.28
N ASP A 205 9.72 14.29 0.24
CA ASP A 205 10.41 13.20 -0.45
C ASP A 205 9.95 12.98 -1.91
N LEU A 206 8.77 13.48 -2.29
CA LEU A 206 8.21 13.33 -3.63
C LEU A 206 8.41 14.58 -4.52
N GLY A 207 8.92 15.67 -3.95
CA GLY A 207 9.17 16.94 -4.64
C GLY A 207 10.66 17.24 -4.79
N GLY A 208 11.25 16.89 -5.92
CA GLY A 208 12.58 17.36 -6.28
C GLY A 208 12.63 18.90 -6.36
N LYS A 209 13.54 19.47 -5.55
CA LYS A 209 14.05 20.87 -5.49
C LYS A 209 13.24 21.91 -4.70
N GLY A 210 13.92 22.50 -3.70
CA GLY A 210 13.60 23.84 -3.20
C GLY A 210 14.25 24.18 -1.86
N SER A 211 15.56 24.46 -1.86
CA SER A 211 16.24 25.14 -0.75
C SER A 211 15.63 26.53 -0.53
N ARG A 212 15.31 26.88 0.72
CA ARG A 212 15.10 28.27 1.11
C ARG A 212 15.72 28.52 2.49
N GLU A 213 16.92 29.09 2.49
CA GLU A 213 17.45 29.85 3.62
C GLU A 213 16.51 31.00 3.95
N THR A 214 16.37 31.30 5.24
CA THR A 214 15.94 32.62 5.70
C THR A 214 16.83 33.07 6.85
N VAL A 215 17.43 34.25 6.64
CA VAL A 215 18.05 35.16 7.61
C VAL A 215 17.06 35.55 8.70
#